data_AF-A0A7J6Q9Z2-F1
#
_entry.id   AF-A0A7J6Q9Z2-F1
#
_cell.length_a   1.000
_cell.length_b   1.000
_cell.length_c   1.000
_cell.angle_alpha   90.00
_cell.angle_beta   90.00
_cell.angle_gamma   90.00
#
_symmetry.space_group_name_H-M   'P 1'
#
loop_
_entity.id
_entity.type
_entity.pdbx_description
1 polymer ?
#
loop_
_entity_poly.entity_id
_entity_poly.type
_entity_poly.pdbx_seq_one_letter_code
_entity_poly.pdbx_strand_id
1 'polypeptide(L)'
;MAVAGTMLTPAITNLLLEGGGKEAPSLRRDTNLIVNATQLDYRCALPSDNVTRIERLTDDSTDFVAVDPTAAEGEPVVGSLEYALISRENYGEWVYIDDVKVREDWRRKGVATQLIKRLLAYIKKGWPELDGAFLLVETLNPNSPQNLYKKIGFVYKGKSAHYDGFAFHFNSSSADNLPTDLPPTAMRLPTTNDYFVVDTLHDLFDPVEPK
;
A
#
# COMPACT_ATOMS: atom_id res chain seq x y z
N MET A 1 -1.05 -47.70 -46.41
CA MET A 1 -1.09 -48.79 -45.41
C MET A 1 0.26 -48.80 -44.69
N ALA A 2 0.30 -48.29 -43.45
CA ALA A 2 1.40 -48.37 -42.49
C ALA A 2 0.83 -47.86 -41.14
N VAL A 3 0.18 -48.74 -40.38
CA VAL A 3 0.65 -49.38 -39.13
C VAL A 3 1.12 -48.36 -38.08
N ALA A 4 0.22 -48.11 -37.12
CA ALA A 4 0.45 -47.42 -35.87
C ALA A 4 1.33 -48.27 -34.94
N GLY A 5 2.32 -47.63 -34.30
CA GLY A 5 3.17 -48.21 -33.28
C GLY A 5 3.03 -47.45 -31.97
N THR A 6 2.33 -48.05 -31.02
CA THR A 6 2.24 -47.65 -29.61
C THR A 6 3.46 -48.18 -28.85
N MET A 7 4.16 -47.35 -28.07
CA MET A 7 5.02 -47.79 -26.96
C MET A 7 5.07 -46.66 -25.90
N LEU A 8 4.41 -46.86 -24.75
CA LEU A 8 4.95 -47.39 -23.49
C LEU A 8 5.79 -46.35 -22.69
N THR A 9 5.15 -45.86 -21.63
CA THR A 9 5.70 -45.13 -20.48
C THR A 9 6.80 -45.92 -19.76
N PRO A 10 7.88 -45.27 -19.30
CA PRO A 10 8.66 -45.76 -18.18
C PRO A 10 8.19 -45.16 -16.85
N ALA A 11 8.16 -46.03 -15.85
CA ALA A 11 7.78 -45.80 -14.48
C ALA A 11 8.67 -44.78 -13.76
N ILE A 12 8.05 -43.87 -13.01
CA ILE A 12 8.74 -43.03 -12.02
C ILE A 12 8.93 -43.90 -10.76
N THR A 13 10.18 -44.26 -10.50
CA THR A 13 10.60 -44.96 -9.27
C THR A 13 10.64 -43.99 -8.10
N ASN A 14 9.98 -44.38 -7.00
CA ASN A 14 10.06 -43.71 -5.71
C ASN A 14 11.50 -43.63 -5.20
N LEU A 15 11.94 -42.44 -4.79
CA LEU A 15 13.02 -42.29 -3.81
C LEU A 15 12.46 -41.54 -2.59
N LEU A 16 11.95 -42.31 -1.65
CA LEU A 16 11.54 -41.88 -0.32
C LEU A 16 12.83 -41.67 0.50
N LEU A 17 13.27 -40.43 0.66
CA LEU A 17 14.32 -40.07 1.61
C LEU A 17 13.66 -39.74 2.94
N GLU A 18 13.50 -40.75 3.80
CA GLU A 18 13.22 -40.56 5.22
C GLU A 18 14.49 -40.10 5.93
N GLY A 19 14.82 -38.82 5.74
CA GLY A 19 15.83 -38.13 6.52
C GLY A 19 15.22 -37.63 7.83
N GLY A 20 15.39 -38.42 8.90
CA GLY A 20 15.13 -37.99 10.28
C GLY A 20 16.05 -36.85 10.70
N GLY A 21 15.75 -35.64 10.22
CA GLY A 21 16.36 -34.41 10.69
C GLY A 21 15.84 -34.11 12.08
N LYS A 22 16.69 -34.26 13.09
CA LYS A 22 16.46 -33.67 14.41
C LYS A 22 16.18 -32.18 14.20
N GLU A 23 14.94 -31.75 14.42
CA GLU A 23 14.58 -30.34 14.42
C GLU A 23 15.56 -29.62 15.36
N ALA A 24 16.38 -28.74 14.77
CA ALA A 24 17.20 -27.85 15.54
C ALA A 24 16.26 -27.06 16.46
N PRO A 25 16.56 -26.95 17.77
CA PRO A 25 15.69 -26.24 18.70
C PRO A 25 15.44 -24.85 18.13
N SER A 26 14.18 -24.58 17.75
CA SER A 26 13.77 -23.27 17.28
C SER A 26 14.15 -22.31 18.38
N LEU A 27 15.17 -21.48 18.16
CA LEU A 27 15.49 -20.36 19.02
C LEU A 27 14.28 -19.43 18.97
N ARG A 28 13.32 -19.68 19.87
CA ARG A 28 12.28 -18.73 20.22
C ARG A 28 13.03 -17.54 20.79
N ARG A 29 13.29 -16.54 19.94
CA ARG A 29 13.84 -15.27 20.37
C ARG A 29 12.78 -14.64 21.27
N ASP A 30 12.95 -14.80 22.58
CA ASP A 30 12.26 -14.05 23.63
C ASP A 30 12.75 -12.59 23.63
N THR A 31 12.70 -11.93 22.49
CA THR A 31 12.90 -10.50 22.36
C THR A 31 11.54 -9.84 22.29
N ASN A 32 10.91 -9.68 23.46
CA ASN A 32 9.80 -8.75 23.69
C ASN A 32 10.28 -7.29 23.57
N LEU A 33 11.03 -6.95 22.52
CA LEU A 33 11.19 -5.56 22.11
C LEU A 33 9.86 -5.17 21.46
N ILE A 34 9.00 -4.54 22.26
CA ILE A 34 7.78 -3.90 21.77
C ILE A 34 8.24 -2.67 20.98
N VAL A 35 8.62 -2.88 19.72
CA VAL A 35 8.88 -1.78 18.80
C VAL A 35 7.55 -1.09 18.53
N ASN A 36 7.49 0.19 18.88
CA ASN A 36 6.32 1.02 18.65
C ASN A 36 6.32 1.49 17.19
N ALA A 37 5.16 1.57 16.54
CA ALA A 37 5.07 2.09 15.17
C ALA A 37 5.75 3.46 15.01
N THR A 38 5.73 4.30 16.03
CA THR A 38 6.43 5.61 16.02
C THR A 38 7.96 5.53 15.87
N GLN A 39 8.57 4.37 16.10
CA GLN A 39 10.02 4.13 16.02
C GLN A 39 10.46 3.51 14.68
N LEU A 40 9.51 3.20 13.79
CA LEU A 40 9.82 2.70 12.46
C LEU A 40 10.43 3.82 11.60
N ASP A 41 11.27 3.44 10.65
CA ASP A 41 11.74 4.32 9.58
C ASP A 41 10.68 4.41 8.49
N TYR A 42 10.25 5.63 8.17
CA TYR A 42 9.20 5.90 7.19
C TYR A 42 9.76 6.73 6.05
N ARG A 43 9.74 6.17 4.85
CA ARG A 43 10.41 6.76 3.69
C ARG A 43 9.89 6.18 2.39
N CYS A 44 10.32 6.74 1.27
CA CYS A 44 10.17 6.07 -0.02
C CYS A 44 10.84 4.69 0.02
N ALA A 45 10.27 3.74 -0.73
CA ALA A 45 10.96 2.49 -0.98
C ALA A 45 12.28 2.74 -1.73
N LEU A 46 13.31 2.04 -1.30
CA LEU A 46 14.58 1.91 -2.00
C LEU A 46 14.51 0.70 -2.94
N PRO A 47 15.33 0.65 -4.00
CA PRO A 47 15.42 -0.53 -4.86
C PRO A 47 15.75 -1.84 -4.12
N SER A 48 16.37 -1.75 -2.95
CA SER A 48 16.71 -2.89 -2.08
C SER A 48 15.58 -3.33 -1.14
N ASP A 49 14.50 -2.56 -1.02
CA ASP A 49 13.37 -2.94 -0.16
C ASP A 49 12.54 -4.02 -0.84
N ASN A 50 12.34 -5.14 -0.13
CA ASN A 50 11.49 -6.23 -0.61
C ASN A 50 10.02 -5.93 -0.34
N VAL A 51 9.39 -5.18 -1.25
CA VAL A 51 7.95 -4.86 -1.19
C VAL A 51 7.17 -5.90 -2.00
N THR A 52 6.39 -6.75 -1.31
CA THR A 52 5.55 -7.75 -1.97
C THR A 52 4.37 -7.09 -2.69
N ARG A 53 4.41 -7.08 -4.02
CA ARG A 53 3.32 -6.61 -4.88
C ARG A 53 2.62 -7.80 -5.54
N ILE A 54 1.29 -7.76 -5.58
CA ILE A 54 0.50 -8.72 -6.38
C ILE A 54 0.40 -8.16 -7.79
N GLU A 55 0.02 -6.89 -7.91
CA GLU A 55 -0.06 -6.10 -9.14
C GLU A 55 0.41 -4.67 -8.82
N ARG A 56 0.89 -3.94 -9.83
CA ARG A 56 1.19 -2.49 -9.70
C ARG A 56 0.02 -1.71 -10.26
N LEU A 57 -0.27 -0.56 -9.66
CA LEU A 57 -1.22 0.39 -10.24
C LEU A 57 -0.75 0.85 -11.63
N THR A 58 0.50 1.29 -11.72
CA THR A 58 1.16 1.70 -12.97
C THR A 58 2.66 1.43 -12.92
N ASP A 59 3.32 1.52 -14.08
CA ASP A 59 4.78 1.45 -14.16
C ASP A 59 5.46 2.57 -13.38
N ASP A 60 4.83 3.74 -13.32
CA ASP A 60 5.38 4.90 -12.63
C ASP A 60 5.06 4.92 -11.14
N SER A 61 4.01 4.23 -10.65
CA SER A 61 3.64 4.23 -9.23
C SER A 61 4.82 3.97 -8.28
N THR A 62 4.80 4.53 -7.08
CA THR A 62 5.88 4.31 -6.11
C THR A 62 5.34 3.88 -4.76
N ASP A 63 6.20 3.25 -3.97
CA ASP A 63 5.89 2.83 -2.61
C ASP A 63 6.44 3.82 -1.57
N PHE A 64 5.66 4.02 -0.51
CA PHE A 64 6.09 4.55 0.77
C PHE A 64 6.08 3.42 1.78
N VAL A 65 7.20 3.20 2.47
CA VAL A 65 7.42 2.02 3.32
C VAL A 65 7.60 2.42 4.78
N ALA A 66 7.25 1.48 5.65
CA ALA A 66 7.60 1.47 7.05
C ALA A 66 8.60 0.33 7.28
N VAL A 67 9.76 0.66 7.82
CA VAL A 67 10.91 -0.23 7.93
C VAL A 67 11.30 -0.35 9.39
N ASP A 68 11.43 -1.59 9.87
CA ASP A 68 11.95 -1.88 11.20
C ASP A 68 13.49 -1.90 11.13
N PRO A 69 14.19 -0.91 11.71
CA PRO A 69 15.65 -0.85 11.67
C PRO A 69 16.32 -1.95 12.51
N THR A 70 15.55 -2.67 13.34
CA THR A 70 16.03 -3.75 14.21
C THR A 70 15.78 -5.13 13.62
N ALA A 71 15.04 -5.21 12.50
CA ALA A 71 14.76 -6.47 11.83
C ALA A 71 16.05 -7.12 11.30
N ALA A 72 16.03 -8.45 11.22
CA ALA A 72 17.11 -9.20 10.58
C ALA A 72 17.20 -8.83 9.09
N GLU A 73 18.40 -8.95 8.54
CA GLU A 73 18.66 -8.76 7.11
C GLU A 73 17.71 -9.65 6.28
N GLY A 74 17.01 -9.04 5.32
CA GLY A 74 16.09 -9.73 4.39
C GLY A 74 14.60 -9.39 4.55
N GLU A 75 14.13 -9.00 5.73
CA GLU A 75 12.70 -8.64 5.95
C GLU A 75 12.48 -7.35 6.78
N PRO A 76 13.13 -6.23 6.44
CA PRO A 76 13.01 -5.02 7.24
C PRO A 76 11.70 -4.26 6.98
N VAL A 77 11.03 -4.48 5.85
CA VAL A 77 9.75 -3.81 5.54
C VAL A 77 8.62 -4.45 6.32
N VAL A 78 7.94 -3.64 7.14
CA VAL A 78 6.81 -4.07 7.97
C VAL A 78 5.46 -3.56 7.46
N GLY A 79 5.49 -2.60 6.54
CA GLY A 79 4.33 -2.14 5.79
C GLY A 79 4.71 -1.30 4.59
N SER A 80 3.81 -1.23 3.62
CA SER A 80 3.96 -0.44 2.40
C SER A 80 2.65 0.22 2.01
N LEU A 81 2.77 1.30 1.24
CA LEU A 81 1.66 2.05 0.68
C LEU A 81 2.04 2.45 -0.76
N GLU A 82 1.25 2.05 -1.75
CA GLU A 82 1.44 2.41 -3.15
C GLU A 82 0.62 3.67 -3.51
N TYR A 83 1.23 4.62 -4.20
CA TYR A 83 0.56 5.85 -4.62
C TYR A 83 1.07 6.40 -5.96
N ALA A 84 0.24 7.22 -6.59
CA ALA A 84 0.54 7.95 -7.82
C ALA A 84 -0.15 9.33 -7.87
N LEU A 85 0.46 10.27 -8.59
CA LEU A 85 -0.09 11.57 -8.93
C LEU A 85 -1.08 11.43 -10.08
N ILE A 86 -2.19 12.14 -9.95
CA ILE A 86 -3.24 12.25 -10.95
C ILE A 86 -3.52 13.71 -11.16
N SER A 87 -3.38 14.15 -12.40
CA SER A 87 -3.71 15.51 -12.81
C SER A 87 -4.99 15.46 -13.64
N ARG A 88 -5.93 16.36 -13.34
CA ARG A 88 -7.17 16.47 -14.11
C ARG A 88 -7.56 17.91 -14.34
N GLU A 89 -7.99 18.19 -15.57
CA GLU A 89 -8.57 19.47 -15.93
C GLU A 89 -9.78 19.77 -15.01
N ASN A 90 -9.79 20.95 -14.37
CA ASN A 90 -10.78 21.44 -13.40
C ASN A 90 -10.70 20.91 -11.95
N TYR A 91 -9.93 19.85 -11.69
CA TYR A 91 -9.82 19.27 -10.34
C TYR A 91 -8.44 19.45 -9.69
N GLY A 92 -7.47 19.95 -10.44
CA GLY A 92 -6.11 20.15 -9.96
C GLY A 92 -5.32 18.85 -9.93
N GLU A 93 -4.33 18.80 -9.05
CA GLU A 93 -3.41 17.69 -8.92
C GLU A 93 -3.59 16.98 -7.57
N TRP A 94 -3.79 15.67 -7.64
CA TRP A 94 -4.17 14.83 -6.51
C TRP A 94 -3.29 13.60 -6.42
N VAL A 95 -3.04 13.12 -5.21
CA VAL A 95 -2.42 11.80 -5.00
C VAL A 95 -3.48 10.73 -4.83
N TYR A 96 -3.45 9.70 -5.66
CA TYR A 96 -4.21 8.48 -5.45
C TYR A 96 -3.39 7.49 -4.62
N ILE A 97 -3.99 6.99 -3.54
CA ILE A 97 -3.45 5.92 -2.70
C ILE A 97 -4.21 4.64 -3.06
N ASP A 98 -3.49 3.66 -3.59
CA ASP A 98 -4.08 2.45 -4.15
C ASP A 98 -4.10 1.30 -3.14
N ASP A 99 -2.91 0.86 -2.70
CA ASP A 99 -2.78 -0.29 -1.80
C ASP A 99 -2.06 0.10 -0.51
N VAL A 100 -2.55 -0.43 0.62
CA VAL A 100 -1.96 -0.25 1.95
C VAL A 100 -1.81 -1.61 2.61
N LYS A 101 -0.56 -2.06 2.76
CA LYS A 101 -0.23 -3.37 3.33
C LYS A 101 0.54 -3.22 4.63
N VAL A 102 0.20 -4.06 5.60
CA VAL A 102 0.95 -4.21 6.85
C VAL A 102 1.17 -5.69 7.10
N ARG A 103 2.42 -6.06 7.37
CA ARG A 103 2.84 -7.42 7.72
C ARG A 103 2.04 -7.91 8.93
N GLU A 104 1.67 -9.18 8.92
CA GLU A 104 0.64 -9.71 9.83
C GLU A 104 0.99 -9.51 11.32
N ASP A 105 2.24 -9.77 11.69
CA ASP A 105 2.83 -9.55 13.02
C ASP A 105 2.91 -8.06 13.44
N TRP A 106 2.68 -7.14 12.51
CA TRP A 106 2.66 -5.69 12.72
C TRP A 106 1.27 -5.06 12.64
N ARG A 107 0.24 -5.83 12.29
CA ARG A 107 -1.14 -5.34 12.24
C ARG A 107 -1.61 -4.92 13.63
N ARG A 108 -2.54 -3.97 13.65
CA ARG A 108 -3.13 -3.39 14.89
C ARG A 108 -2.13 -2.66 15.82
N LYS A 109 -0.88 -2.46 15.39
CA LYS A 109 0.13 -1.67 16.12
C LYS A 109 0.22 -0.20 15.67
N GLY A 110 -0.70 0.25 14.82
CA GLY A 110 -0.76 1.63 14.32
C GLY A 110 0.11 1.92 13.09
N VAL A 111 0.76 0.90 12.50
CA VAL A 111 1.65 1.05 11.33
C VAL A 111 0.94 1.69 10.13
N ALA A 112 -0.25 1.19 9.76
CA ALA A 112 -1.04 1.76 8.65
C ALA A 112 -1.38 3.24 8.87
N THR A 113 -1.79 3.61 10.10
CA THR A 113 -2.06 5.01 10.45
C THR A 113 -0.84 5.88 10.22
N GLN A 114 0.33 5.43 10.67
CA GLN A 114 1.57 6.20 10.55
C GLN A 114 2.08 6.26 9.11
N LEU A 115 1.97 5.17 8.35
CA LEU A 115 2.26 5.15 6.90
C LEU A 115 1.50 6.26 6.18
N ILE A 116 0.18 6.27 6.33
CA ILE A 116 -0.69 7.23 5.64
C ILE A 116 -0.42 8.66 6.14
N LYS A 117 -0.36 8.89 7.46
CA LYS A 117 -0.12 10.24 7.99
C LYS A 117 1.24 10.80 7.57
N ARG A 118 2.30 9.98 7.58
CA ARG A 118 3.64 10.43 7.18
C ARG A 118 3.74 10.64 5.68
N LEU A 119 3.09 9.80 4.86
CA LEU A 119 2.99 10.07 3.42
C LEU A 119 2.27 11.40 3.14
N LEU A 120 1.09 11.62 3.73
CA LEU A 120 0.33 12.87 3.54
C LEU A 120 1.14 14.10 3.96
N ALA A 121 1.84 14.01 5.08
CA ALA A 121 2.71 15.06 5.57
C ALA A 121 3.89 15.32 4.62
N TYR A 122 4.52 14.25 4.14
CA TYR A 122 5.62 14.30 3.18
C TYR A 122 5.17 14.98 1.89
N ILE A 123 4.00 14.59 1.35
CA ILE A 123 3.41 15.17 0.15
C ILE A 123 3.12 16.67 0.35
N LYS A 124 2.39 17.03 1.41
CA LYS A 124 2.02 18.42 1.72
C LYS A 124 3.24 19.35 1.80
N LYS A 125 4.36 18.84 2.34
CA LYS A 125 5.61 19.59 2.45
C LYS A 125 6.39 19.66 1.15
N GLY A 126 6.40 18.58 0.36
CA GLY A 126 7.17 18.49 -0.87
C GLY A 126 6.51 19.19 -2.07
N TRP A 127 5.18 19.18 -2.12
CA TRP A 127 4.38 19.68 -3.25
C TRP A 127 3.16 20.45 -2.74
N PRO A 128 3.37 21.69 -2.26
CA PRO A 128 2.31 22.54 -1.73
C PRO A 128 1.24 22.92 -2.77
N GLU A 129 1.49 22.68 -4.07
CA GLU A 129 0.56 22.86 -5.18
C GLU A 129 -0.54 21.80 -5.25
N LEU A 130 -0.36 20.64 -4.60
CA LEU A 130 -1.35 19.57 -4.61
C LEU A 130 -2.54 19.91 -3.71
N ASP A 131 -3.74 19.58 -4.18
CA ASP A 131 -4.98 19.84 -3.43
C ASP A 131 -5.19 18.84 -2.29
N GLY A 132 -4.75 17.60 -2.49
CA GLY A 132 -5.01 16.53 -1.54
C GLY A 132 -4.58 15.14 -2.00
N ALA A 133 -5.10 14.16 -1.29
CA ALA A 133 -5.02 12.75 -1.64
C ALA A 133 -6.40 12.10 -1.60
N PHE A 134 -6.62 11.04 -2.37
CA PHE A 134 -7.84 10.25 -2.32
C PHE A 134 -7.53 8.75 -2.38
N LEU A 135 -8.49 7.95 -1.97
CA LEU A 135 -8.42 6.49 -1.97
C LEU A 135 -9.79 5.89 -2.21
N LEU A 136 -9.78 4.64 -2.65
CA LEU A 136 -10.97 3.83 -2.89
C LEU A 136 -11.02 2.66 -1.91
N VAL A 137 -12.21 2.37 -1.39
CA VAL A 137 -12.42 1.25 -0.47
C VAL A 137 -13.50 0.35 -1.00
N GLU A 138 -13.18 -0.91 -1.21
CA GLU A 138 -14.17 -1.89 -1.65
C GLU A 138 -15.34 -1.99 -0.67
N THR A 139 -16.55 -1.78 -1.18
CA THR A 139 -17.80 -1.71 -0.39
C THR A 139 -18.19 -3.02 0.27
N LEU A 140 -17.73 -4.15 -0.28
CA LEU A 140 -18.05 -5.50 0.22
C LEU A 140 -16.98 -6.04 1.18
N ASN A 141 -15.93 -5.28 1.48
CA ASN A 141 -14.88 -5.74 2.38
C ASN A 141 -15.38 -5.80 3.83
N PRO A 142 -15.52 -6.98 4.45
CA PRO A 142 -16.03 -7.11 5.82
C PRO A 142 -15.07 -6.51 6.86
N ASN A 143 -13.81 -6.33 6.50
CA ASN A 143 -12.77 -5.71 7.32
C ASN A 143 -12.48 -4.27 6.88
N SER A 144 -13.50 -3.60 6.32
CA SER A 144 -13.40 -2.28 5.70
C SER A 144 -12.59 -1.28 6.55
N PRO A 145 -11.48 -0.73 6.00
CA PRO A 145 -10.63 0.24 6.70
C PRO A 145 -11.24 1.65 6.78
N GLN A 146 -12.51 1.87 6.44
CA GLN A 146 -13.14 3.20 6.43
C GLN A 146 -12.99 3.97 7.75
N ASN A 147 -13.11 3.30 8.89
CA ASN A 147 -12.95 3.96 10.20
C ASN A 147 -11.51 4.44 10.43
N LEU A 148 -10.51 3.74 9.89
CA LEU A 148 -9.11 4.19 9.92
C LEU A 148 -8.97 5.49 9.13
N TYR A 149 -9.50 5.54 7.90
CA TYR A 149 -9.37 6.71 7.03
C TYR A 149 -10.12 7.93 7.58
N LYS A 150 -11.36 7.74 8.06
CA LYS A 150 -12.12 8.79 8.74
C LYS A 150 -11.38 9.35 9.96
N LYS A 151 -10.75 8.48 10.76
CA LYS A 151 -9.94 8.90 11.92
C LYS A 151 -8.72 9.73 11.52
N ILE A 152 -8.13 9.47 10.36
CA ILE A 152 -6.99 10.24 9.83
C ILE A 152 -7.43 11.62 9.35
N GLY A 153 -8.67 11.75 8.88
CA GLY A 153 -9.25 13.00 8.36
C GLY A 153 -9.76 12.90 6.92
N PHE A 154 -9.79 11.69 6.35
CA PHE A 154 -10.44 11.50 5.06
C PHE A 154 -11.96 11.67 5.19
N VAL A 155 -12.55 12.37 4.22
CA VAL A 155 -13.97 12.63 4.10
C VAL A 155 -14.54 11.77 2.97
N TYR A 156 -15.69 11.14 3.22
CA TYR A 156 -16.41 10.38 2.20
C TYR A 156 -16.89 11.31 1.08
N LYS A 157 -16.67 10.93 -0.17
CA LYS A 157 -17.02 11.72 -1.35
C LYS A 157 -18.12 11.10 -2.21
N GLY A 158 -18.35 9.81 -2.09
CA GLY A 158 -19.37 9.12 -2.85
C GLY A 158 -18.99 7.69 -3.10
N LYS A 159 -19.74 7.07 -4.00
CA LYS A 159 -19.55 5.68 -4.40
C LYS A 159 -19.39 5.63 -5.91
N SER A 160 -18.41 4.87 -6.39
CA SER A 160 -18.28 4.50 -7.81
C SER A 160 -18.22 2.99 -7.92
N ALA A 161 -19.13 2.40 -8.70
CA ALA A 161 -19.29 0.96 -8.87
C ALA A 161 -19.24 0.17 -7.55
N HIS A 162 -18.11 -0.49 -7.27
CA HIS A 162 -17.89 -1.34 -6.10
C HIS A 162 -17.12 -0.65 -4.96
N TYR A 163 -16.80 0.64 -5.09
CA TYR A 163 -15.91 1.37 -4.19
C TYR A 163 -16.57 2.59 -3.53
N ASP A 164 -16.30 2.76 -2.24
CA ASP A 164 -16.51 4.01 -1.52
C ASP A 164 -15.26 4.89 -1.67
N GLY A 165 -15.44 6.12 -2.15
CA GLY A 165 -14.37 7.08 -2.33
C GLY A 165 -14.19 8.01 -1.14
N PHE A 166 -12.93 8.27 -0.80
CA PHE A 166 -12.53 9.11 0.32
C PHE A 166 -11.46 10.09 -0.12
N ALA A 167 -11.56 11.34 0.34
CA ALA A 167 -10.60 12.39 0.02
C ALA A 167 -10.08 13.08 1.29
N PHE A 168 -8.80 13.43 1.27
CA PHE A 168 -8.10 14.22 2.28
C PHE A 168 -7.58 15.50 1.61
N HIS A 169 -8.10 16.65 2.02
CA HIS A 169 -7.65 17.94 1.49
C HIS A 169 -6.50 18.50 2.34
N PHE A 170 -5.42 18.98 1.71
CA PHE A 170 -4.26 19.51 2.44
C PHE A 170 -4.49 20.87 3.10
N ASN A 171 -5.53 21.59 2.69
CA ASN A 171 -6.02 22.82 3.32
C ASN A 171 -7.05 22.59 4.45
N SER A 172 -7.38 21.33 4.78
CA SER A 172 -8.30 21.01 5.87
C SER A 172 -7.65 21.14 7.25
N SER A 173 -8.44 21.34 8.30
CA SER A 173 -7.95 21.35 9.69
C SER A 173 -7.36 20.00 10.13
N SER A 174 -7.75 18.90 9.50
CA SER A 174 -7.12 17.59 9.73
C SER A 174 -5.64 17.61 9.31
N ALA A 175 -5.28 18.40 8.30
CA ALA A 175 -3.91 18.52 7.82
C ALA A 175 -2.98 19.26 8.80
N ASP A 176 -3.52 19.96 9.80
CA ASP A 176 -2.73 20.58 10.88
C ASP A 176 -2.25 19.56 11.91
N ASN A 177 -2.84 18.36 11.92
CA ASN A 177 -2.50 17.25 12.81
C ASN A 177 -1.52 16.24 12.18
N LEU A 178 -0.95 16.58 11.03
CA LEU A 178 0.04 15.78 10.33
C LEU A 178 1.42 15.89 11.02
N PRO A 179 2.22 14.81 11.05
CA PRO A 179 3.58 14.86 11.58
C PRO A 179 4.45 15.92 10.88
N THR A 180 5.33 16.59 11.62
CA THR A 180 6.24 17.62 11.08
C THR A 180 7.67 17.11 10.91
N ASP A 181 8.00 15.98 11.54
CA ASP A 181 9.26 15.25 11.46
C ASP A 181 9.30 14.40 10.18
N LEU A 182 9.67 15.04 9.06
CA LEU A 182 9.65 14.40 7.75
C LEU A 182 11.07 14.20 7.20
N PRO A 183 11.33 13.06 6.54
CA PRO A 183 12.60 12.85 5.85
C PRO A 183 12.78 13.90 4.74
N PRO A 184 14.03 14.13 4.28
CA PRO A 184 14.32 15.11 3.25
C PRO A 184 13.56 14.83 1.93
N THR A 185 13.16 15.91 1.26
CA THR A 185 12.44 15.89 -0.01
C THR A 185 13.39 15.45 -1.12
N ALA A 186 13.28 14.21 -1.60
CA ALA A 186 14.12 13.67 -2.68
C ALA A 186 13.31 12.92 -3.73
N MET A 187 11.98 12.93 -3.62
CA MET A 187 11.11 12.07 -4.40
C MET A 187 10.67 12.79 -5.68
N ARG A 188 10.49 12.02 -6.75
CA ARG A 188 9.69 12.43 -7.91
C ARG A 188 8.26 11.98 -7.64
N LEU A 189 7.28 12.84 -7.87
CA LEU A 189 5.89 12.39 -7.92
C LEU A 189 5.70 11.55 -9.18
N PRO A 190 5.37 10.27 -9.05
CA PRO A 190 5.04 9.49 -10.21
C PRO A 190 3.66 9.86 -10.72
N THR A 191 3.45 9.92 -12.02
CA THR A 191 2.15 10.23 -12.63
C THR A 191 1.46 8.95 -13.10
N THR A 192 0.13 8.89 -13.03
CA THR A 192 -0.66 7.84 -13.68
C THR A 192 -1.70 8.42 -14.64
N ASN A 193 -1.85 7.76 -15.79
CA ASN A 193 -2.93 7.99 -16.76
C ASN A 193 -3.98 6.85 -16.73
N ASP A 194 -4.06 6.11 -15.62
CA ASP A 194 -5.02 5.01 -15.49
C ASP A 194 -6.46 5.54 -15.61
N TYR A 195 -7.16 5.09 -16.66
CA TYR A 195 -8.51 5.55 -16.98
C TYR A 195 -9.52 5.23 -15.88
N PHE A 196 -9.43 4.06 -15.23
CA PHE A 196 -10.36 3.71 -14.16
C PHE A 196 -10.24 4.66 -12.98
N VAL A 197 -9.01 5.01 -12.62
CA VAL A 197 -8.77 5.94 -11.51
C VAL A 197 -9.22 7.36 -11.87
N VAL A 198 -8.96 7.82 -13.09
CA VAL A 198 -9.40 9.14 -13.58
C VAL A 198 -10.93 9.23 -13.64
N ASP A 199 -11.61 8.20 -14.15
CA ASP A 199 -13.07 8.15 -14.21
C ASP A 199 -13.69 8.08 -12.81
N THR A 200 -13.09 7.32 -11.90
CA THR A 200 -13.56 7.29 -10.51
C THR A 200 -13.39 8.64 -9.83
N LEU A 201 -12.31 9.36 -10.10
CA LEU A 201 -12.13 10.72 -9.60
C LEU A 201 -13.26 11.64 -10.08
N HIS A 202 -13.70 11.51 -11.34
CA HIS A 202 -14.88 12.22 -11.85
C HIS A 202 -16.13 11.88 -11.04
N ASP A 203 -16.45 10.60 -10.88
CA ASP A 203 -17.65 10.17 -10.15
C ASP A 203 -17.69 10.66 -8.70
N LEU A 204 -16.53 10.88 -8.08
CA LEU A 204 -16.42 11.30 -6.69
C LEU A 204 -16.50 12.81 -6.49
N PHE A 205 -16.07 13.60 -7.47
CA PHE A 205 -15.93 15.05 -7.29
C PHE A 205 -16.90 15.87 -8.16
N ASP A 206 -17.40 15.31 -9.26
CA ASP A 206 -18.49 15.90 -10.03
C ASP A 206 -19.83 15.50 -9.39
N PRO A 207 -20.69 16.45 -8.97
CA PRO A 207 -22.03 16.10 -8.52
C PRO A 207 -22.77 15.46 -9.69
N VAL A 208 -23.15 14.19 -9.56
CA VAL A 208 -24.11 13.57 -10.48
C VAL A 208 -25.37 14.43 -10.42
N GLU A 209 -25.65 15.21 -11.47
CA GLU A 209 -26.94 15.90 -11.56
C GLU A 209 -28.02 14.83 -11.40
N PRO A 210 -28.94 14.99 -10.41
CA PRO A 210 -30.01 14.03 -10.23
C PRO A 210 -30.83 14.00 -11.52
N LYS A 211 -30.84 12.85 -12.20
CA LYS A 211 -31.75 12.55 -13.30
C LYS A 211 -33.19 12.45 -12.81
#